data_AF-A0A7X4AHV7-F1
#
_entry.id   AF-A0A7X4AHV7-F1
#
_cell.length_a   1.000
_cell.length_b   1.000
_cell.length_c   1.000
_cell.angle_alpha   90.00
_cell.angle_beta   90.00
_cell.angle_gamma   90.00
#
_symmetry.space_group_name_H-M   'P 1'
#
loop_
_entity.id
_entity.type
_entity.pdbx_description
1 polymer ?
#
loop_
_entity_poly.entity_id
_entity_poly.type
_entity_poly.pdbx_seq_one_letter_code
_entity_poly.pdbx_strand_id
1 'polypeptide(L)'
;MTIVLAQHGGSFATRSRAREVLAAEADSIDIACVTVDASNVLLSPSFTAEFLVGLVEDQGCERVVLKGARERPARIAQDLANKFGYSDRLEVEQPTISAS
;
A
#
# COMPACT_ATOMS: atom_id res chain seq x y z
N MET A 1 1.20 10.56 7.35
CA MET A 1 1.39 9.46 8.33
C MET A 1 2.08 8.23 7.68
N THR A 2 2.71 7.31 8.44
CA THR A 2 3.23 6.02 7.93
C THR A 2 2.55 4.80 8.53
N ILE A 3 2.00 3.91 7.70
CA ILE A 3 1.51 2.57 8.08
C ILE A 3 2.64 1.56 7.84
N VAL A 4 3.13 0.92 8.90
CA VAL A 4 4.20 -0.09 8.79
C VAL A 4 3.59 -1.48 8.76
N LEU A 5 3.44 -2.06 7.56
CA LEU A 5 2.69 -3.31 7.39
C LEU A 5 3.22 -4.44 8.26
N ALA A 6 4.53 -4.55 8.47
CA ALA A 6 5.12 -5.58 9.34
C ALA A 6 4.61 -5.56 10.80
N GLN A 7 4.11 -4.42 11.29
CA GLN A 7 3.52 -4.31 12.63
C GLN A 7 2.12 -4.93 12.70
N HIS A 8 1.47 -5.12 11.55
CA HIS A 8 0.19 -5.80 11.43
C HIS A 8 0.34 -7.31 11.18
N GLY A 9 1.44 -7.94 11.58
CA GLY A 9 1.62 -9.40 11.51
C GLY A 9 2.21 -9.92 10.19
N GLY A 10 2.09 -11.24 9.96
CA GLY A 10 2.96 -11.96 9.01
C GLY A 10 2.34 -12.36 7.66
N SER A 11 1.04 -12.21 7.44
CA SER A 11 0.37 -12.63 6.19
C SER A 11 -0.45 -11.50 5.59
N PHE A 12 -0.14 -11.11 4.36
CA PHE A 12 -0.84 -10.09 3.57
C PHE A 12 -1.37 -10.69 2.28
N ALA A 13 -2.10 -11.80 2.42
CA ALA A 13 -2.52 -12.65 1.31
C ALA A 13 -3.94 -12.36 0.80
N THR A 14 -4.81 -11.77 1.62
CA THR A 14 -6.26 -11.72 1.35
C THR A 14 -6.81 -10.29 1.40
N ARG A 15 -7.97 -10.10 0.76
CA ARG A 15 -8.74 -8.85 0.84
C ARG A 15 -9.25 -8.56 2.25
N SER A 16 -9.72 -9.59 2.97
CA SER A 16 -10.14 -9.46 4.37
C SER A 16 -9.02 -8.85 5.21
N ARG A 17 -7.79 -9.33 5.01
CA ARG A 17 -6.66 -8.81 5.76
C ARG A 17 -6.35 -7.35 5.44
N ALA A 18 -6.51 -6.92 4.19
CA ALA A 18 -6.38 -5.50 3.84
C ALA A 18 -7.38 -4.64 4.60
N ARG A 19 -8.65 -5.05 4.65
CA ARG A 19 -9.71 -4.35 5.39
C ARG A 19 -9.45 -4.30 6.89
N GLU A 20 -8.94 -5.39 7.45
CA GLU A 20 -8.56 -5.43 8.88
C GLU A 20 -7.45 -4.43 9.20
N VAL A 21 -6.44 -4.30 8.33
CA VAL A 21 -5.36 -3.30 8.51
C VAL A 21 -5.92 -1.88 8.36
N LEU A 22 -6.73 -1.62 7.34
CA LEU A 22 -7.36 -0.30 7.15
C LEU A 22 -8.24 0.09 8.34
N ALA A 23 -9.04 -0.85 8.86
CA ALA A 23 -9.89 -0.60 10.02
C ALA A 23 -9.07 -0.31 11.29
N ALA A 24 -7.92 -0.97 11.46
CA ALA A 24 -7.03 -0.71 12.60
C ALA A 24 -6.39 0.69 12.53
N GLU A 25 -6.16 1.20 11.31
CA GLU A 25 -5.48 2.48 11.08
C GLU A 25 -6.44 3.65 10.82
N ALA A 26 -7.75 3.40 10.68
CA ALA A 26 -8.74 4.36 10.19
C ALA A 26 -8.68 5.73 10.88
N ASP A 27 -8.58 5.77 12.22
CA ASP A 27 -8.54 7.02 12.99
C ASP A 27 -7.22 7.79 12.87
N SER A 28 -6.20 7.16 12.32
CA SER A 28 -4.85 7.72 12.20
C SER A 28 -4.53 8.15 10.77
N ILE A 29 -5.25 7.62 9.77
CA ILE A 29 -4.98 7.89 8.36
C ILE A 29 -5.07 9.39 8.06
N ASP A 30 -3.95 9.92 7.56
CA ASP A 30 -3.84 11.28 7.08
C ASP A 30 -4.31 11.35 5.62
N ILE A 31 -5.42 12.07 5.41
CA ILE A 31 -6.07 12.22 4.10
C ILE A 31 -5.13 12.89 3.10
N ALA A 32 -4.24 13.79 3.51
CA ALA A 32 -3.35 14.47 2.56
C ALA A 32 -2.27 13.52 2.01
N CYS A 33 -1.66 12.71 2.87
CA CYS A 33 -0.60 11.80 2.47
C CYS A 33 -0.39 10.65 3.46
N VAL A 34 -0.46 9.42 2.94
CA VAL A 34 -0.10 8.22 3.68
C VAL A 34 1.08 7.52 3.03
N THR A 35 2.09 7.19 3.83
CA THR A 35 3.18 6.31 3.44
C THR A 35 2.88 4.90 3.94
N VAL A 36 3.04 3.89 3.09
CA VAL A 36 2.86 2.49 3.41
C VAL A 36 4.23 1.81 3.31
N ASP A 37 4.79 1.41 4.44
CA ASP A 37 6.05 0.68 4.48
C ASP A 37 5.80 -0.83 4.33
N ALA A 38 6.25 -1.36 3.19
CA ALA A 38 6.18 -2.75 2.81
C ALA A 38 7.56 -3.45 2.78
N SER A 39 8.61 -2.85 3.35
CA SER A 39 10.02 -3.27 3.20
C SER A 39 10.34 -4.70 3.63
N ASN A 40 9.51 -5.33 4.44
CA ASN A 40 9.75 -6.67 5.00
C ASN A 40 8.55 -7.61 4.87
N VAL A 41 7.63 -7.33 3.96
CA VAL A 41 6.40 -8.12 3.81
C VAL A 41 6.19 -8.56 2.37
N LEU A 42 5.57 -9.73 2.20
CA LEU A 42 5.10 -10.20 0.91
C LEU A 42 3.62 -9.85 0.77
N LEU A 43 3.29 -9.06 -0.25
CA LEU A 43 1.92 -8.67 -0.55
C LEU A 43 1.39 -9.52 -1.70
N SER A 44 0.19 -10.08 -1.54
CA SER A 44 -0.52 -10.67 -2.67
C SER A 44 -1.16 -9.59 -3.54
N PRO A 45 -1.43 -9.88 -4.82
CA PRO A 45 -2.15 -8.94 -5.68
C PRO A 45 -3.53 -8.54 -5.12
N SER A 46 -4.23 -9.49 -4.51
CA SER A 46 -5.56 -9.24 -3.95
C SER A 46 -5.53 -8.36 -2.71
N PHE A 47 -4.50 -8.51 -1.87
CA PHE A 47 -4.27 -7.60 -0.74
C PHE A 47 -3.94 -6.20 -1.24
N THR A 48 -2.94 -6.07 -2.14
CA THR A 48 -2.50 -4.78 -2.67
C THR A 48 -3.65 -4.00 -3.30
N ALA A 49 -4.52 -4.66 -4.07
CA ALA A 49 -5.67 -4.01 -4.69
C ALA A 49 -6.68 -3.49 -3.67
N GLU A 50 -7.11 -4.34 -2.74
CA GLU A 50 -8.08 -3.94 -1.73
C GLU A 50 -7.53 -2.83 -0.84
N PHE A 51 -6.24 -2.91 -0.48
CA PHE A 51 -5.60 -1.93 0.38
C PHE A 51 -5.47 -0.57 -0.30
N LEU A 52 -5.01 -0.54 -1.56
CA LEU A 52 -4.87 0.71 -2.31
C LEU A 52 -6.23 1.38 -2.56
N VAL A 53 -7.23 0.61 -2.98
CA VAL A 53 -8.60 1.13 -3.18
C VAL A 53 -9.15 1.67 -1.86
N GLY A 54 -8.99 0.95 -0.75
CA GLY A 54 -9.48 1.41 0.54
C GLY A 54 -8.82 2.72 1.01
N LEU A 55 -7.50 2.88 0.82
CA LEU A 55 -6.85 4.16 1.13
C LEU A 55 -7.39 5.31 0.28
N VAL A 56 -7.54 5.09 -1.02
CA VAL A 56 -7.82 6.16 -1.99
C VAL A 56 -9.30 6.54 -2.03
N GLU A 57 -10.19 5.55 -2.04
CA GLU A 57 -11.65 5.72 -2.17
C GLU A 57 -12.35 5.79 -0.82
N ASP A 58 -12.09 4.81 0.07
CA ASP A 58 -12.84 4.73 1.34
C ASP A 58 -12.33 5.75 2.36
N GLN A 59 -11.01 5.95 2.43
CA GLN A 59 -10.36 6.90 3.36
C GLN A 59 -10.07 8.26 2.72
N GLY A 60 -10.20 8.37 1.38
CA GLY A 60 -10.01 9.63 0.66
C GLY A 60 -8.57 10.10 0.52
N CYS A 61 -7.55 9.25 0.75
CA CYS A 61 -6.14 9.66 0.74
C CYS A 61 -5.70 10.26 -0.59
N GLU A 62 -5.40 11.56 -0.64
CA GLU A 62 -4.96 12.29 -1.83
C GLU A 62 -3.64 11.75 -2.40
N ARG A 63 -2.73 11.29 -1.53
CA ARG A 63 -1.46 10.68 -1.92
C ARG A 63 -1.15 9.44 -1.11
N VAL A 64 -0.69 8.39 -1.79
CA VAL A 64 -0.21 7.13 -1.22
C VAL A 64 1.22 6.89 -1.69
N VAL A 65 2.16 6.76 -0.75
CA VAL A 65 3.55 6.41 -1.03
C VAL A 65 3.79 4.97 -0.61
N LEU A 66 3.91 4.04 -1.56
CA LEU A 66 4.24 2.65 -1.31
C LEU A 66 5.77 2.46 -1.27
N LYS A 67 6.32 2.31 -0.06
CA LYS A 67 7.75 2.22 0.18
C LYS A 67 8.22 0.79 0.43
N GLY A 68 9.36 0.42 -0.13
CA GLY A 68 10.03 -0.85 0.15
C GLY A 68 9.34 -2.08 -0.45
N ALA A 69 8.27 -1.90 -1.22
CA ALA A 69 7.61 -2.99 -1.91
C ALA A 69 8.57 -3.61 -2.94
N ARG A 70 8.65 -4.95 -2.96
CA ARG A 70 9.37 -5.69 -3.99
C ARG A 70 8.75 -5.42 -5.37
N GLU A 71 9.54 -5.64 -6.44
CA GLU A 71 9.18 -5.34 -7.82
C GLU A 71 7.77 -5.80 -8.22
N ARG A 72 7.39 -7.06 -7.92
CA ARG A 72 6.08 -7.60 -8.31
C ARG A 72 4.91 -6.89 -7.60
N PRO A 73 4.85 -6.78 -6.26
CA PRO A 73 3.86 -5.96 -5.58
C PRO A 73 3.83 -4.49 -6.03
N ALA A 74 5.00 -3.88 -6.21
CA ALA A 74 5.14 -2.51 -6.72
C ALA A 74 4.48 -2.35 -8.09
N ARG A 75 4.78 -3.25 -9.03
CA ARG A 75 4.17 -3.26 -10.36
C ARG A 75 2.66 -3.47 -10.29
N ILE A 76 2.18 -4.38 -9.45
CA ILE A 76 0.74 -4.61 -9.28
C ILE A 76 0.05 -3.34 -8.76
N ALA A 77 0.62 -2.67 -7.76
CA ALA A 77 0.08 -1.41 -7.26
C ALA A 77 -0.01 -0.36 -8.39
N GLN A 78 1.03 -0.25 -9.21
CA GLN A 78 1.06 0.68 -10.34
C GLN A 78 0.02 0.33 -11.42
N ASP A 79 -0.09 -0.95 -11.79
CA ASP A 79 -1.07 -1.42 -12.79
C ASP A 79 -2.52 -1.16 -12.30
N LEU A 80 -2.77 -1.31 -11.01
CA LEU A 80 -4.07 -1.02 -10.40
C LEU A 80 -4.34 0.48 -10.33
N ALA A 81 -3.36 1.29 -9.93
CA ALA A 81 -3.48 2.74 -9.95
C ALA A 81 -3.81 3.24 -11.36
N ASN A 82 -3.14 2.73 -12.39
CA ASN A 82 -3.45 3.03 -13.78
C ASN A 82 -4.87 2.61 -14.18
N LYS A 83 -5.29 1.41 -13.77
CA LYS A 83 -6.63 0.88 -14.09
C LYS A 83 -7.76 1.70 -13.47
N PHE A 84 -7.55 2.22 -12.27
CA PHE A 84 -8.57 2.96 -11.51
C PHE A 84 -8.42 4.50 -11.61
N GLY A 85 -7.38 4.99 -12.29
CA GLY A 85 -7.16 6.43 -12.47
C GLY A 85 -6.52 7.12 -11.26
N TYR A 86 -5.72 6.39 -10.46
CA TYR A 86 -5.02 6.90 -9.28
C TYR A 86 -3.52 7.07 -9.48
N SER A 87 -3.05 7.05 -10.74
CA SER A 87 -1.62 7.07 -11.05
C SER A 87 -0.91 8.33 -10.55
N ASP A 88 -1.61 9.44 -10.46
CA ASP A 88 -1.16 10.72 -9.90
C ASP A 88 -1.14 10.72 -8.35
N ARG A 89 -1.89 9.81 -7.73
CA ARG A 89 -2.01 9.66 -6.28
C ARG A 89 -1.06 8.60 -5.72
N LEU A 90 -0.57 7.67 -6.54
CA LEU A 90 0.36 6.61 -6.11
C LEU A 90 1.81 6.93 -6.49
N GLU A 91 2.67 6.95 -5.49
CA GLU A 91 4.12 6.91 -5.64
C GLU A 91 4.67 5.58 -5.14
N VAL A 92 5.63 5.00 -5.86
CA VAL A 92 6.27 3.73 -5.48
C VAL A 92 7.76 3.94 -5.29
N GLU A 93 8.23 3.83 -4.05
CA GLU A 93 9.64 3.86 -3.69
C GLU A 93 10.16 2.43 -3.53
N GLN A 94 10.70 1.87 -4.60
CA GLN A 94 11.31 0.53 -4.53
C GLN A 94 12.64 0.57 -3.75
N PRO A 95 12.99 -0.52 -3.03
CA PRO A 95 14.27 -0.58 -2.33
C PRO A 95 15.41 -0.43 -3.35
N THR A 96 16.30 0.54 -3.11
CA THR A 96 17.49 0.74 -3.91
C THR A 96 18.41 -0.45 -3.67
N ILE A 97 18.53 -1.36 -4.65
CA ILE A 97 19.53 -2.40 -4.59
C ILE A 97 20.86 -1.71 -4.93
N SER A 98 21.65 -1.35 -3.92
CA SER A 98 23.05 -1.00 -4.15
C SER A 98 23.74 -2.24 -4.70
N ALA A 99 23.97 -2.26 -6.01
CA ALA A 99 24.83 -3.26 -6.65
C ALA A 99 26.20 -3.20 -5.96
N SER A 100 26.53 -4.27 -5.24
CA SER A 100 27.86 -4.51 -4.68
C SER A 100 28.68 -5.32 -5.68
#